data_AF-A0A7K2Q9X2-F1
#
_entry.id   AF-A0A7K2Q9X2-F1
#
_cell.length_a   1.000
_cell.length_b   1.000
_cell.length_c   1.000
_cell.angle_alpha   90.00
_cell.angle_beta   90.00
_cell.angle_gamma   90.00
#
_symmetry.space_group_name_H-M   'P 1'
#
loop_
_entity.id
_entity.type
_entity.pdbx_description
1 polymer ?
#
loop_
_entity_poly.entity_id
_entity_poly.type
_entity_poly.pdbx_seq_one_letter_code
_entity_poly.pdbx_strand_id
1 'polypeptide(L)'
;TLALARARSGKDRAAVRALRAALPGAGAGELAGQLLTDRLLRDPLRRLAGTRRPAPSFLYEFGWPSGVPGLGACHALELGFVFDTLDVPESSWLAGPDAPQELADRMHAAWVRFAATGDPGWRAWDGNGPPMVFGGPGRGESVAVGVTPPVLP
;
A
#
# COMPACT_ATOMS: atom_id res chain seq x y z
N THR A 1 -21.61 8.26 -5.79
CA THR A 1 -20.15 8.50 -5.77
C THR A 1 -19.48 7.80 -4.59
N LEU A 2 -19.52 8.28 -3.33
CA LEU A 2 -18.97 7.50 -2.18
C LEU A 2 -19.91 6.38 -1.66
N ALA A 3 -21.20 6.66 -1.58
CA ALA A 3 -22.20 5.67 -1.11
C ALA A 3 -22.26 4.42 -2.00
N LEU A 4 -22.12 4.60 -3.32
CA LEU A 4 -22.05 3.50 -4.29
C LEU A 4 -20.78 2.67 -4.13
N ALA A 5 -19.61 3.32 -3.96
CA ALA A 5 -18.35 2.62 -3.72
C ALA A 5 -18.38 1.81 -2.41
N ARG A 6 -18.99 2.36 -1.36
CA ARG A 6 -19.26 1.62 -0.11
C ARG A 6 -20.13 0.39 -0.35
N ALA A 7 -21.24 0.54 -1.06
CA ALA A 7 -22.13 -0.58 -1.37
C ALA A 7 -21.43 -1.66 -2.20
N ARG A 8 -20.68 -1.28 -3.25
CA ARG A 8 -19.96 -2.20 -4.13
C ARG A 8 -18.72 -2.83 -3.47
N SER A 9 -18.06 -2.12 -2.56
CA SER A 9 -16.93 -2.64 -1.81
C SER A 9 -17.35 -3.73 -0.82
N GLY A 10 -18.61 -3.69 -0.35
CA GLY A 10 -19.10 -4.51 0.76
C GLY A 10 -18.72 -3.95 2.13
N LYS A 11 -18.13 -2.74 2.17
CA LYS A 11 -17.68 -2.09 3.39
C LYS A 11 -18.84 -1.36 4.10
N ASP A 12 -18.75 -1.26 5.41
CA ASP A 12 -19.78 -0.60 6.21
C ASP A 12 -19.49 0.91 6.37
N ARG A 13 -20.30 1.59 7.20
CA ARG A 13 -20.07 3.01 7.50
C ARG A 13 -18.87 3.22 8.43
N ALA A 14 -18.46 2.22 9.21
CA ALA A 14 -17.29 2.31 10.06
C ALA A 14 -16.00 2.40 9.22
N ALA A 15 -15.91 1.65 8.12
CA ALA A 15 -14.81 1.76 7.17
C ALA A 15 -14.65 3.18 6.62
N VAL A 16 -15.76 3.84 6.24
CA VAL A 16 -15.73 5.23 5.77
C VAL A 16 -15.27 6.20 6.85
N ARG A 17 -15.69 5.99 8.11
CA ARG A 17 -15.23 6.81 9.25
C ARG A 17 -13.74 6.62 9.51
N ALA A 18 -13.25 5.38 9.46
CA ALA A 18 -11.83 5.07 9.62
C ALA A 18 -10.99 5.73 8.53
N LEU A 19 -11.42 5.68 7.26
CA LEU A 19 -10.73 6.34 6.16
C LEU A 19 -10.69 7.87 6.33
N ARG A 20 -11.79 8.50 6.77
CA ARG A 20 -11.82 9.95 7.06
C ARG A 20 -10.88 10.34 8.20
N ALA A 21 -10.73 9.49 9.20
CA ALA A 21 -9.80 9.72 10.30
C ALA A 21 -8.34 9.53 9.86
N ALA A 22 -8.07 8.53 9.01
CA ALA A 22 -6.74 8.21 8.51
C ALA A 22 -6.26 9.18 7.41
N LEU A 23 -7.18 9.79 6.67
CA LEU A 23 -6.91 10.74 5.58
C LEU A 23 -7.68 12.06 5.80
N PRO A 24 -7.25 12.89 6.77
CA PRO A 24 -7.85 14.19 6.98
C PRO A 24 -7.77 15.03 5.70
N GLY A 25 -8.91 15.56 5.25
CA GLY A 25 -8.99 16.37 4.02
C GLY A 25 -9.29 15.57 2.74
N ALA A 26 -9.31 14.24 2.78
CA ALA A 26 -9.64 13.43 1.61
C ALA A 26 -11.08 13.68 1.10
N GLY A 27 -11.20 13.90 -0.19
CA GLY A 27 -12.47 14.12 -0.87
C GLY A 27 -13.28 12.82 -1.04
N ALA A 28 -14.55 12.95 -1.43
CA ALA A 28 -15.43 11.79 -1.63
C ALA A 28 -14.92 10.80 -2.70
N GLY A 29 -14.22 11.29 -3.73
CA GLY A 29 -13.60 10.47 -4.78
C GLY A 29 -12.43 9.65 -4.26
N GLU A 30 -11.55 10.26 -3.47
CA GLU A 30 -10.40 9.59 -2.86
C GLU A 30 -10.83 8.50 -1.86
N LEU A 31 -11.81 8.82 -1.01
CA LEU A 31 -12.41 7.83 -0.10
C LEU A 31 -13.07 6.68 -0.88
N ALA A 32 -13.72 6.97 -2.01
CA ALA A 32 -14.29 5.94 -2.88
C ALA A 32 -13.19 5.06 -3.51
N GLY A 33 -12.08 5.66 -3.95
CA GLY A 33 -10.90 4.97 -4.44
C GLY A 33 -10.34 4.00 -3.41
N GLN A 34 -10.13 4.45 -2.16
CA GLN A 34 -9.66 3.58 -1.08
C GLN A 34 -10.56 2.37 -0.82
N LEU A 35 -11.89 2.55 -0.84
CA LEU A 35 -12.84 1.45 -0.67
C LEU A 35 -12.78 0.43 -1.82
N LEU A 36 -12.56 0.90 -3.05
CA LEU A 36 -12.40 0.02 -4.21
C LEU A 36 -11.05 -0.70 -4.17
N THR A 37 -9.97 0.00 -3.80
CA THR A 37 -8.63 -0.59 -3.57
C THR A 37 -8.69 -1.66 -2.49
N ASP A 38 -9.41 -1.41 -1.39
CA ASP A 38 -9.63 -2.40 -0.34
C ASP A 38 -10.22 -3.69 -0.89
N ARG A 39 -11.31 -3.58 -1.67
CA ARG A 39 -12.02 -4.73 -2.22
C ARG A 39 -11.21 -5.48 -3.26
N LEU A 40 -10.58 -4.74 -4.18
CA LEU A 40 -9.99 -5.31 -5.39
C LEU A 40 -8.57 -5.82 -5.16
N LEU A 41 -7.83 -5.19 -4.23
CA LEU A 41 -6.41 -5.45 -4.03
C LEU A 41 -6.08 -5.77 -2.58
N ARG A 42 -6.30 -4.83 -1.66
CA ARG A 42 -5.74 -4.92 -0.30
C ARG A 42 -6.27 -6.12 0.49
N ASP A 43 -7.58 -6.28 0.59
CA ASP A 43 -8.20 -7.37 1.34
C ASP A 43 -7.92 -8.76 0.74
N PRO A 44 -8.12 -9.01 -0.57
CA PRO A 44 -7.84 -10.33 -1.12
C PRO A 44 -6.36 -10.71 -1.07
N LEU A 45 -5.43 -9.76 -1.29
CA LEU A 45 -3.99 -10.03 -1.21
C LEU A 45 -3.54 -10.31 0.23
N ARG A 46 -4.06 -9.56 1.22
CA ARG A 46 -3.80 -9.84 2.65
C ARG A 46 -4.29 -11.23 3.06
N ARG A 47 -5.50 -11.61 2.64
CA ARG A 47 -6.04 -12.97 2.88
C ARG A 47 -5.18 -14.04 2.22
N LEU A 48 -4.82 -13.85 0.95
CA LEU A 48 -4.01 -14.80 0.20
C LEU A 48 -2.63 -15.00 0.83
N ALA A 49 -1.95 -13.91 1.19
CA ALA A 49 -0.65 -13.95 1.84
C ALA A 49 -0.73 -14.58 3.25
N GLY A 50 -1.85 -14.40 3.96
CA GLY A 50 -2.05 -14.94 5.31
C GLY A 50 -2.44 -16.42 5.36
N THR A 51 -2.63 -17.06 4.21
CA THR A 51 -2.92 -18.50 4.16
C THR A 51 -1.69 -19.29 4.62
N ARG A 52 -1.89 -20.26 5.53
CA ARG A 52 -0.80 -21.14 5.98
C ARG A 52 -0.30 -21.97 4.81
N ARG A 53 0.99 -21.86 4.50
CA ARG A 53 1.70 -22.63 3.46
C ARG A 53 3.06 -23.09 3.99
N PRO A 54 3.70 -24.09 3.35
CA PRO A 54 5.05 -24.51 3.74
C PRO A 54 6.10 -23.40 3.61
N ALA A 55 5.97 -22.52 2.62
CA ALA A 55 6.83 -21.36 2.43
C ALA A 55 6.19 -20.08 3.01
N PRO A 56 6.98 -19.18 3.60
CA PRO A 56 6.47 -17.91 4.10
C PRO A 56 6.00 -17.00 2.95
N SER A 57 5.08 -16.09 3.26
CA SER A 57 4.70 -14.97 2.40
C SER A 57 5.12 -13.67 3.04
N PHE A 58 5.52 -12.69 2.24
CA PHE A 58 5.88 -11.35 2.68
C PHE A 58 4.98 -10.34 1.99
N LEU A 59 4.45 -9.37 2.76
CA LEU A 59 3.49 -8.40 2.25
C LEU A 59 4.00 -6.98 2.50
N TYR A 60 3.92 -6.13 1.49
CA TYR A 60 4.17 -4.69 1.60
C TYR A 60 3.02 -3.87 0.99
N GLU A 61 2.90 -2.61 1.41
CA GLU A 61 2.08 -1.59 0.76
C GLU A 61 2.97 -0.41 0.34
N PHE A 62 2.81 0.04 -0.90
CA PHE A 62 3.46 1.23 -1.42
C PHE A 62 2.53 2.44 -1.18
N GLY A 63 3.05 3.46 -0.50
CA GLY A 63 2.29 4.61 -0.03
C GLY A 63 2.84 5.96 -0.49
N TRP A 64 3.93 6.00 -1.25
CA TRP A 64 4.46 7.26 -1.78
C TRP A 64 3.55 7.79 -2.89
N PRO A 65 3.14 9.07 -2.82
CA PRO A 65 2.26 9.63 -3.81
C PRO A 65 3.02 9.99 -5.08
N SER A 66 2.42 9.71 -6.24
CA SER A 66 2.82 10.22 -7.54
C SER A 66 3.00 11.74 -7.51
N GLY A 67 4.06 12.23 -8.18
CA GLY A 67 4.24 13.64 -8.49
C GLY A 67 3.24 14.19 -9.51
N VAL A 68 2.45 13.34 -10.16
CA VAL A 68 1.35 13.74 -11.05
C VAL A 68 0.11 14.05 -10.20
N PRO A 69 -0.44 15.29 -10.29
CA PRO A 69 -1.55 15.71 -9.44
C PRO A 69 -2.76 14.78 -9.50
N GLY A 70 -3.26 14.42 -8.32
CA GLY A 70 -4.50 13.64 -8.17
C GLY A 70 -4.36 12.12 -8.34
N LEU A 71 -3.17 11.60 -8.67
CA LEU A 71 -2.97 10.15 -8.79
C LEU A 71 -2.69 9.46 -7.45
N GLY A 72 -2.04 10.16 -6.51
CA GLY A 72 -1.63 9.56 -5.23
C GLY A 72 -0.71 8.35 -5.45
N ALA A 73 -0.72 7.38 -4.52
CA ALA A 73 0.02 6.12 -4.69
C ALA A 73 -0.73 5.19 -5.68
N CYS A 74 -0.70 5.54 -6.97
CA CYS A 74 -1.49 4.87 -8.00
C CYS A 74 -0.91 3.51 -8.41
N HIS A 75 -1.69 2.75 -9.17
CA HIS A 75 -1.26 1.46 -9.73
C HIS A 75 0.00 1.61 -10.60
N ALA A 76 0.91 0.65 -10.49
CA ALA A 76 2.16 0.54 -11.24
C ALA A 76 3.22 1.61 -10.94
N LEU A 77 2.92 2.57 -10.06
CA LEU A 77 3.85 3.62 -9.66
C LEU A 77 5.14 3.08 -9.04
N GLU A 78 5.02 2.00 -8.28
CA GLU A 78 6.13 1.40 -7.55
C GLU A 78 7.15 0.70 -8.48
N LEU A 79 6.80 0.43 -9.74
CA LEU A 79 7.68 -0.34 -10.64
C LEU A 79 9.04 0.33 -10.82
N GLY A 80 9.08 1.65 -11.02
CA GLY A 80 10.34 2.39 -11.12
C GLY A 80 11.21 2.29 -9.86
N PHE A 81 10.59 2.13 -8.68
CA PHE A 81 11.27 1.95 -7.40
C PHE A 81 11.74 0.50 -7.20
N VAL A 82 10.97 -0.48 -7.67
CA VAL A 82 11.35 -1.91 -7.63
C VAL A 82 12.59 -2.17 -8.49
N PHE A 83 12.63 -1.58 -9.68
CA PHE A 83 13.72 -1.80 -10.64
C PHE A 83 14.92 -0.88 -10.46
N ASP A 84 14.81 0.12 -9.58
CA ASP A 84 15.82 1.16 -9.39
C ASP A 84 16.15 1.90 -10.71
N THR A 85 15.10 2.35 -11.39
CA THR A 85 15.17 2.98 -12.71
C THR A 85 14.46 4.33 -12.71
N LEU A 86 14.58 5.12 -11.65
CA LEU A 86 13.89 6.42 -11.56
C LEU A 86 14.43 7.45 -12.58
N ASP A 87 15.62 7.22 -13.13
CA ASP A 87 16.28 8.04 -14.14
C ASP A 87 15.74 7.83 -15.56
N VAL A 88 15.01 6.75 -15.82
CA VAL A 88 14.43 6.49 -17.15
C VAL A 88 13.13 7.29 -17.36
N PRO A 89 12.88 7.80 -18.59
CA PRO A 89 11.71 8.64 -18.86
C PRO A 89 10.37 8.00 -18.49
N GLU A 90 10.22 6.69 -18.66
CA GLU A 90 8.99 5.95 -18.39
C GLU A 90 8.61 5.98 -16.91
N SER A 91 9.58 5.91 -16.00
CA SER A 91 9.34 6.02 -14.55
C SER A 91 8.75 7.38 -14.19
N SER A 92 9.21 8.45 -14.85
CA SER A 92 8.75 9.82 -14.60
C SER A 92 7.29 10.06 -15.01
N TRP A 93 6.71 9.24 -15.88
CA TRP A 93 5.31 9.40 -16.33
C TRP A 93 4.31 9.27 -15.18
N LEU A 94 4.60 8.40 -14.21
CA LEU A 94 3.79 8.25 -13.00
C LEU A 94 4.48 8.82 -11.77
N ALA A 95 5.81 8.72 -11.65
CA ALA A 95 6.49 9.21 -10.47
C ALA A 95 6.61 10.75 -10.45
N GLY A 96 6.72 11.39 -11.62
CA GLY A 96 7.18 12.76 -11.73
C GLY A 96 8.71 12.86 -11.59
N PRO A 97 9.28 14.07 -11.71
CA PRO A 97 10.72 14.28 -11.76
C PRO A 97 11.43 14.13 -10.41
N ASP A 98 10.70 14.30 -9.29
CA ASP A 98 11.27 14.40 -7.94
C ASP A 98 11.05 13.11 -7.12
N ALA A 99 11.03 11.96 -7.80
CA ALA A 99 10.90 10.67 -7.14
C ALA A 99 12.11 10.40 -6.21
N PRO A 100 11.91 10.00 -4.95
CA PRO A 100 13.01 9.88 -3.99
C PRO A 100 13.86 8.64 -4.26
N GLN A 101 15.09 8.86 -4.72
CA GLN A 101 16.07 7.78 -4.98
C GLN A 101 16.28 6.87 -3.78
N GLU A 102 16.37 7.42 -2.56
CA GLU A 102 16.58 6.60 -1.36
C GLU A 102 15.42 5.62 -1.09
N LEU A 103 14.21 5.92 -1.57
CA LEU A 103 13.09 4.99 -1.50
C LEU A 103 13.25 3.84 -2.51
N ALA A 104 13.73 4.15 -3.72
CA ALA A 104 14.04 3.14 -4.73
C ALA A 104 15.17 2.22 -4.22
N ASP A 105 16.26 2.78 -3.70
CA ASP A 105 17.38 2.02 -3.15
C ASP A 105 16.91 0.99 -2.10
N ARG A 106 16.06 1.43 -1.15
CA ARG A 106 15.52 0.54 -0.10
C ARG A 106 14.61 -0.53 -0.65
N MET A 107 13.75 -0.18 -1.60
CA MET A 107 12.77 -1.12 -2.18
C MET A 107 13.46 -2.14 -3.07
N HIS A 108 14.38 -1.68 -3.93
CA HIS A 108 15.19 -2.52 -4.79
C HIS A 108 16.05 -3.48 -3.98
N ALA A 109 16.74 -2.99 -2.93
CA ALA A 109 17.54 -3.84 -2.05
C ALA A 109 16.71 -4.96 -1.40
N ALA A 110 15.47 -4.68 -0.98
CA ALA A 110 14.57 -5.69 -0.44
C ALA A 110 14.18 -6.76 -1.47
N TRP A 111 13.90 -6.36 -2.72
CA TRP A 111 13.58 -7.27 -3.81
C TRP A 111 14.78 -8.15 -4.20
N VAL A 112 15.97 -7.55 -4.33
CA VAL A 112 17.23 -8.28 -4.59
C VAL A 112 17.50 -9.30 -3.48
N ARG A 113 17.36 -8.89 -2.21
CA ARG A 113 17.57 -9.77 -1.08
C ARG A 113 16.59 -10.93 -1.06
N PHE A 114 15.31 -10.68 -1.36
CA PHE A 114 14.30 -11.74 -1.49
C PHE A 114 14.66 -12.72 -2.61
N ALA A 115 15.05 -12.22 -3.78
CA ALA A 115 15.45 -13.08 -4.90
C ALA A 115 16.68 -13.94 -4.57
N ALA A 116 17.65 -13.39 -3.82
CA ALA A 116 18.88 -14.07 -3.47
C ALA A 116 18.73 -15.06 -2.29
N THR A 117 17.85 -14.77 -1.33
CA THR A 117 17.82 -15.47 -0.03
C THR A 117 16.46 -16.01 0.38
N GLY A 118 15.38 -15.60 -0.30
CA GLY A 118 14.00 -15.88 0.11
C GLY A 118 13.48 -15.01 1.26
N ASP A 119 14.29 -14.09 1.79
CA ASP A 119 13.91 -13.17 2.89
C ASP A 119 14.18 -11.71 2.48
N PRO A 120 13.16 -10.83 2.48
CA PRO A 120 13.32 -9.43 2.08
C PRO A 120 13.77 -8.49 3.21
N GLY A 121 13.73 -8.92 4.49
CA GLY A 121 14.14 -8.06 5.60
C GLY A 121 13.11 -7.69 6.63
N TRP A 122 11.95 -8.29 6.57
CA TRP A 122 10.93 -8.12 7.58
C TRP A 122 10.23 -9.43 7.86
N ARG A 123 9.45 -9.43 8.95
CA ARG A 123 8.70 -10.59 9.39
C ARG A 123 7.76 -11.09 8.28
N ALA A 124 7.70 -12.40 8.09
CA ALA A 124 6.69 -13.03 7.26
C ALA A 124 5.28 -12.59 7.71
N TRP A 125 4.40 -12.42 6.73
CA TRP A 125 3.01 -12.06 6.96
C TRP A 125 2.26 -13.25 7.58
N ASP A 126 1.69 -13.03 8.76
CA ASP A 126 0.98 -14.05 9.54
C ASP A 126 -0.55 -13.89 9.46
N GLY A 127 -1.03 -13.00 8.58
CA GLY A 127 -2.44 -12.64 8.47
C GLY A 127 -2.87 -11.50 9.39
N ASN A 128 -1.99 -11.03 10.29
CA ASN A 128 -2.30 -10.04 11.32
C ASN A 128 -1.31 -8.87 11.34
N GLY A 129 -1.80 -7.70 11.75
CA GLY A 129 -0.97 -6.50 11.91
C GLY A 129 -0.73 -5.72 10.61
N PRO A 130 0.11 -4.67 10.64
CA PRO A 130 0.41 -3.87 9.47
C PRO A 130 1.42 -4.59 8.54
N PRO A 131 1.28 -4.46 7.21
CA PRO A 131 2.31 -4.92 6.28
C PRO A 131 3.56 -4.03 6.37
N MET A 132 4.65 -4.43 5.72
CA MET A 132 5.75 -3.51 5.45
C MET A 132 5.24 -2.32 4.62
N VAL A 133 5.74 -1.10 4.85
CA VAL A 133 5.29 0.08 4.10
C VAL A 133 6.48 0.77 3.45
N PHE A 134 6.37 1.03 2.14
CA PHE A 134 7.31 1.84 1.38
C PHE A 134 6.70 3.22 1.12
N GLY A 135 7.34 4.28 1.62
CA GLY A 135 7.05 5.66 1.21
C GLY A 135 5.70 6.25 1.66
N GLY A 136 4.97 5.61 2.58
CA GLY A 136 3.77 6.19 3.20
C GLY A 136 4.10 7.27 4.25
N PRO A 137 3.08 7.96 4.80
CA PRO A 137 3.29 8.88 5.92
C PRO A 137 4.06 8.18 7.04
N GLY A 138 5.16 8.80 7.48
CA GLY A 138 6.01 8.25 8.53
C GLY A 138 5.16 7.90 9.74
N ARG A 139 5.02 6.61 10.04
CA ARG A 139 4.51 6.18 11.34
C ARG A 139 5.64 6.46 12.33
N GLY A 140 5.60 7.63 12.96
CA GLY A 140 6.43 7.91 14.13
C GLY A 140 6.34 6.74 15.11
N GLU A 141 7.47 6.46 15.77
CA GLU A 141 7.59 5.41 16.78
C GLU A 141 6.37 5.32 17.69
N SER A 142 5.86 4.09 17.84
CA SER A 142 4.91 3.66 18.86
C SER A 142 3.77 4.64 19.17
N VAL A 143 2.76 4.66 18.31
CA VAL A 143 1.39 4.64 18.80
C VAL A 143 0.81 3.34 18.29
N ALA A 144 0.09 2.61 19.14
CA ALA A 144 -0.77 1.52 18.69
C ALA A 144 -1.80 2.12 17.73
N VAL A 145 -1.41 2.32 16.47
CA VAL A 145 -2.28 2.75 15.40
C VAL A 145 -3.23 1.59 15.27
N GLY A 146 -4.45 1.82 15.76
CA GLY A 146 -5.56 0.91 15.60
C GLY A 146 -5.47 0.33 14.21
N VAL A 147 -5.14 -0.96 14.16
CA VAL A 147 -5.40 -1.80 13.00
C VAL A 147 -6.78 -1.39 12.56
N THR A 148 -6.94 -0.87 11.34
CA THR A 148 -8.26 -0.76 10.73
C THR A 148 -8.88 -2.13 10.96
N PRO A 149 -9.88 -2.26 11.84
CA PRO A 149 -10.38 -3.56 12.20
C PRO A 149 -10.78 -4.25 10.90
N PRO A 150 -10.47 -5.54 10.71
CA PRO A 150 -10.99 -6.28 9.58
C PRO A 150 -12.48 -5.97 9.50
N VAL A 151 -12.88 -5.33 8.39
CA VAL A 151 -14.27 -4.96 8.18
C VAL A 151 -14.97 -6.25 7.76
N LEU A 152 -15.40 -7.00 8.78
CA LEU A 152 -16.29 -8.17 8.80
C LEU A 152 -15.60 -9.57 8.79
N PRO A 153 -16.28 -10.62 9.34
CA PRO A 153 -15.72 -11.72 10.13
C PRO A 153 -14.88 -12.74 9.35
#